data_AF-A0A4Q6FD54-F1
#
_entry.id   AF-A0A4Q6FD54-F1
#
_cell.length_a   1.000
_cell.length_b   1.000
_cell.length_c   1.000
_cell.angle_alpha   90.00
_cell.angle_beta   90.00
_cell.angle_gamma   90.00
#
_symmetry.space_group_name_H-M   'P 1'
#
loop_
_entity.id
_entity.type
_entity.pdbx_description
1 polymer ?
#
loop_
_entity_poly.entity_id
_entity_poly.type
_entity_poly.pdbx_seq_one_letter_code
_entity_poly.pdbx_strand_id
1 'polypeptide(L)'
;MSASQNLIVDWDSLAENFDNDKFAIALVVDAFLESAIESLDKVRQAVQSGEGKAIAMTAHSLKGAILNFGAQMAVSQAQALENHGYGEP
;
A
#
# COMPACT_ATOMS: atom_id res chain seq x y z
N MET A 1 21.19 10.95 8.81
CA MET A 1 20.26 10.18 7.96
C MET A 1 19.71 9.05 8.81
N SER A 2 18.43 9.11 9.16
CA SER A 2 17.82 8.20 10.15
C SER A 2 17.51 6.84 9.53
N ALA A 3 17.78 5.76 10.26
CA ALA A 3 17.59 4.36 9.85
C ALA A 3 16.13 3.98 9.51
N SER A 4 15.17 4.87 9.80
CA SER A 4 13.72 4.67 9.61
C SER A 4 13.26 4.67 8.15
N GLN A 5 14.08 5.10 7.19
CA GLN A 5 13.66 5.29 5.79
C GLN A 5 13.66 4.00 4.94
N ASN A 6 13.99 2.84 5.52
CA ASN A 6 14.15 1.59 4.77
C ASN A 6 13.39 0.40 5.38
N LEU A 7 12.48 0.66 6.31
CA LEU A 7 11.67 -0.41 6.92
C LEU A 7 10.60 -0.87 5.91
N ILE A 8 10.63 -2.16 5.61
CA ILE A 8 9.61 -2.83 4.80
C ILE A 8 8.28 -2.91 5.58
N VAL A 9 8.37 -3.01 6.91
CA VAL A 9 7.25 -2.91 7.87
C VAL A 9 7.77 -2.19 9.11
N ASP A 10 7.02 -1.19 9.59
CA ASP A 10 7.23 -0.56 10.88
C ASP A 10 6.29 -1.20 11.91
N TRP A 11 6.85 -2.06 12.75
CA TRP A 11 6.09 -2.83 13.74
C TRP A 11 5.54 -1.98 14.89
N ASP A 12 6.22 -0.88 15.24
CA ASP A 12 5.75 0.02 16.30
C ASP A 12 4.53 0.79 15.79
N SER A 13 4.63 1.38 14.60
CA SER A 13 3.50 2.05 13.94
C SER A 13 2.32 1.09 13.70
N LEU A 14 2.59 -0.15 13.26
CA LEU A 14 1.55 -1.17 13.09
C LEU A 14 0.88 -1.52 14.42
N ALA A 15 1.64 -1.67 15.51
CA ALA A 15 1.06 -1.96 16.81
C ALA A 15 0.21 -0.78 17.32
N GLU A 16 0.69 0.46 17.17
CA GLU A 16 -0.05 1.68 17.56
C GLU A 16 -1.34 1.86 16.75
N ASN A 17 -1.32 1.62 15.44
CA ASN A 17 -2.49 1.71 14.56
C ASN A 17 -3.65 0.78 14.97
N PHE A 18 -3.35 -0.28 15.72
CA PHE A 18 -4.32 -1.29 16.16
C PHE A 18 -4.35 -1.44 17.69
N ASP A 19 -4.02 -0.40 18.44
CA ASP A 19 -4.09 -0.37 19.92
C ASP A 19 -3.36 -1.55 20.61
N ASN A 20 -2.27 -2.05 20.01
CA ASN A 20 -1.54 -3.25 20.42
C ASN A 20 -2.37 -4.55 20.44
N ASP A 21 -3.54 -4.57 19.78
CA ASP A 21 -4.38 -5.75 19.66
C ASP A 21 -3.82 -6.71 18.61
N LYS A 22 -3.15 -7.77 19.09
CA LYS A 22 -2.55 -8.81 18.26
C LYS A 22 -3.57 -9.53 17.37
N PHE A 23 -4.82 -9.64 17.78
CA PHE A 23 -5.86 -10.28 16.96
C PHE A 23 -6.25 -9.38 15.79
N ALA A 24 -6.44 -8.08 16.04
CA ALA A 24 -6.73 -7.11 15.00
C ALA A 24 -5.56 -6.99 13.99
N ILE A 25 -4.32 -6.98 14.49
CA ILE A 25 -3.11 -6.97 13.64
C ILE A 25 -3.06 -8.23 12.77
N ALA A 26 -3.31 -9.42 13.33
CA ALA A 26 -3.32 -10.66 12.55
C ALA A 26 -4.39 -10.61 11.44
N LEU A 27 -5.60 -10.13 11.76
CA LEU A 27 -6.69 -9.99 10.79
C LEU A 27 -6.31 -9.06 9.63
N VAL A 28 -5.66 -7.93 9.91
CA VAL A 28 -5.26 -6.99 8.84
C VAL A 28 -4.11 -7.52 8.00
N VAL A 29 -3.17 -8.25 8.62
CA VAL A 29 -2.07 -8.93 7.91
C VAL A 29 -2.63 -9.98 6.96
N ASP A 30 -3.55 -10.83 7.43
CA ASP A 30 -4.16 -11.88 6.62
C ASP A 30 -4.95 -11.27 5.46
N ALA A 31 -5.82 -10.28 5.73
CA ALA A 31 -6.57 -9.59 4.69
C ALA A 31 -5.68 -8.90 3.64
N PHE A 32 -4.55 -8.34 4.07
CA PHE A 32 -3.57 -7.77 3.15
C PHE A 32 -2.90 -8.85 2.29
N LEU A 33 -2.45 -9.96 2.88
CA LEU A 33 -1.79 -11.04 2.14
C LEU A 33 -2.73 -11.69 1.11
N GLU A 34 -4.02 -11.83 1.44
CA GLU A 34 -5.04 -12.35 0.53
C GLU A 34 -5.28 -11.43 -0.66
N SER A 35 -5.25 -10.10 -0.46
CA SER A 35 -5.61 -9.12 -1.48
C SER A 35 -4.42 -8.53 -2.25
N ALA A 36 -3.21 -8.54 -1.69
CA ALA A 36 -2.06 -7.81 -2.24
C ALA A 36 -1.65 -8.29 -3.64
N ILE A 37 -1.64 -9.62 -3.87
CA ILE A 37 -1.27 -10.18 -5.19
C ILE A 37 -2.27 -9.72 -6.25
N GLU A 38 -3.57 -9.82 -5.95
CA GLU A 38 -4.62 -9.41 -6.87
C GLU A 38 -4.56 -7.90 -7.16
N SER A 39 -4.35 -7.07 -6.14
CA SER A 39 -4.17 -5.62 -6.32
C SER A 39 -2.97 -5.29 -7.19
N LEU A 40 -1.82 -5.95 -6.99
CA LEU A 40 -0.62 -5.75 -7.81
C LEU A 40 -0.82 -6.17 -9.26
N ASP A 41 -1.52 -7.27 -9.50
CA ASP A 41 -1.85 -7.73 -10.85
C ASP A 41 -2.81 -6.77 -11.56
N LYS A 42 -3.82 -6.25 -10.86
CA LYS A 42 -4.73 -5.22 -11.40
C LYS A 42 -3.99 -3.94 -11.77
N VAL A 43 -3.09 -3.44 -10.91
CA VAL A 43 -2.25 -2.28 -11.25
C VAL A 43 -1.42 -2.56 -12.51
N ARG A 44 -0.78 -3.73 -12.58
CA ARG A 44 0.06 -4.11 -13.73
C ARG A 44 -0.76 -4.15 -15.03
N GLN A 45 -1.95 -4.74 -14.99
CA GLN A 45 -2.85 -4.78 -16.15
C GLN A 45 -3.30 -3.37 -16.56
N ALA A 46 -3.69 -2.52 -15.61
CA ALA A 46 -4.08 -1.15 -15.89
C ALA A 46 -2.95 -0.33 -16.55
N VAL A 47 -1.71 -0.52 -16.09
CA VAL A 47 -0.51 0.08 -16.71
C VAL A 47 -0.32 -0.43 -18.15
N GLN A 48 -0.43 -1.74 -18.38
CA GLN A 48 -0.28 -2.33 -19.71
C GLN A 48 -1.35 -1.87 -20.69
N SER A 49 -2.58 -1.67 -20.21
CA SER A 49 -3.72 -1.21 -21.03
C SER A 49 -3.76 0.32 -21.18
N GLY A 50 -2.91 1.07 -20.49
CA GLY A 50 -2.90 2.54 -20.52
C GLY A 50 -4.13 3.18 -19.86
N GLU A 51 -4.81 2.46 -18.97
CA GLU A 51 -6.05 2.94 -18.32
C GLU A 51 -5.73 3.77 -17.08
N GLY A 52 -5.41 5.06 -17.26
CA GLY A 52 -4.99 5.95 -16.17
C GLY A 52 -5.90 5.94 -14.95
N LYS A 53 -7.22 5.99 -15.15
CA LYS A 53 -8.20 5.92 -14.04
C LYS A 53 -8.12 4.59 -13.26
N ALA A 54 -7.92 3.48 -13.95
CA ALA A 54 -7.80 2.17 -13.31
C ALA A 54 -6.48 2.05 -12.53
N ILE A 55 -5.39 2.63 -13.04
CA ILE A 55 -4.12 2.76 -12.31
C ILE A 55 -4.36 3.55 -11.02
N ALA A 56 -4.97 4.73 -11.12
CA ALA A 56 -5.19 5.62 -9.99
C ALA A 56 -6.01 4.95 -8.87
N MET A 57 -7.16 4.38 -9.23
CA MET A 57 -8.05 3.74 -8.26
C MET A 57 -7.41 2.52 -7.59
N THR A 58 -6.72 1.68 -8.36
CA THR A 58 -6.11 0.46 -7.80
C THR A 58 -4.90 0.81 -6.93
N ALA A 59 -4.10 1.79 -7.35
CA ALA A 59 -2.97 2.30 -6.56
C ALA A 59 -3.45 2.98 -5.26
N HIS A 60 -4.54 3.73 -5.29
CA HIS A 60 -5.15 4.34 -4.10
C HIS A 60 -5.56 3.28 -3.07
N SER A 61 -6.28 2.24 -3.50
CA SER A 61 -6.68 1.14 -2.61
C SER A 61 -5.48 0.40 -2.03
N LEU A 62 -4.48 0.08 -2.87
CA LEU A 62 -3.26 -0.58 -2.43
C LEU A 62 -2.48 0.27 -1.42
N LYS A 63 -2.35 1.59 -1.67
CA LYS A 63 -1.72 2.56 -0.76
C LYS A 63 -2.39 2.54 0.61
N GLY A 64 -3.72 2.58 0.66
CA GLY A 64 -4.49 2.56 1.90
C GLY A 64 -4.23 1.29 2.71
N ALA A 65 -4.15 0.13 2.05
CA ALA A 65 -3.83 -1.13 2.72
C ALA A 65 -2.40 -1.15 3.27
N ILE A 66 -1.42 -0.66 2.49
CA ILE A 66 -0.01 -0.58 2.89
C ILE A 66 0.21 0.39 4.07
N LEU A 67 -0.59 1.46 4.17
CA LEU A 67 -0.46 2.49 5.21
C LEU A 67 -0.56 1.91 6.63
N ASN A 68 -1.36 0.86 6.82
CA ASN A 68 -1.51 0.16 8.10
C ASN A 68 -0.18 -0.37 8.66
N PHE A 69 0.77 -0.71 7.79
CA PHE A 69 2.05 -1.34 8.14
C PHE A 69 3.18 -0.35 8.36
N GLY A 70 2.91 0.97 8.30
CA GLY A 70 3.94 2.01 8.37
C GLY A 70 5.03 1.89 7.29
N ALA A 71 4.75 1.17 6.20
CA ALA A 71 5.69 0.87 5.13
C ALA A 71 5.85 2.07 4.17
N GLN A 72 6.44 3.16 4.69
CA GLN A 72 6.43 4.49 4.07
C GLN A 72 6.96 4.51 2.63
N MET A 73 7.97 3.68 2.34
CA MET A 73 8.52 3.54 0.98
C MET A 73 7.48 2.97 0.01
N ALA A 74 6.78 1.91 0.41
CA ALA A 74 5.75 1.29 -0.42
C ALA A 74 4.53 2.20 -0.57
N VAL A 75 4.15 2.93 0.49
CA VAL A 75 3.11 3.99 0.43
C VAL A 75 3.50 5.05 -0.60
N SER A 76 4.75 5.52 -0.58
CA SER A 76 5.23 6.54 -1.52
C SER A 76 5.20 6.07 -2.98
N GLN A 77 5.56 4.80 -3.24
CA GLN A 77 5.49 4.24 -4.59
C GLN A 77 4.03 4.08 -5.07
N ALA A 78 3.13 3.62 -4.19
CA ALA A 78 1.72 3.53 -4.51
C ALA A 78 1.09 4.91 -4.76
N GLN A 79 1.49 5.94 -4.00
CA GLN A 79 1.08 7.32 -4.25
C GLN A 79 1.58 7.85 -5.60
N ALA A 80 2.83 7.56 -5.97
CA ALA A 80 3.37 7.96 -7.27
C ALA A 80 2.58 7.34 -8.43
N LEU A 81 2.24 6.05 -8.33
CA LEU A 81 1.37 5.37 -9.30
C LEU A 81 -0.02 6.00 -9.36
N GLU A 82 -0.58 6.33 -8.20
CA GLU A 82 -1.88 7.01 -8.12
C GLU A 82 -1.87 8.35 -8.86
N ASN A 83 -0.87 9.19 -8.59
CA ASN A 83 -0.69 10.49 -9.25
C ASN A 83 -0.53 10.34 -10.76
N HIS A 84 0.34 9.42 -11.21
CA HIS A 84 0.51 9.14 -12.62
C HIS A 84 -0.79 8.71 -13.30
N GLY A 85 -1.63 7.92 -12.61
CA GLY A 85 -2.94 7.53 -13.11
C GLY A 85 -3.91 8.71 -13.28
N TYR A 86 -3.83 9.72 -12.41
CA TYR A 86 -4.59 10.96 -12.53
C TYR A 86 -3.99 11.96 -13.54
N GLY A 87 -2.79 11.70 -14.07
CA GLY A 87 -2.05 12.65 -14.89
C GLY A 87 -1.44 13.79 -14.07
N GLU A 88 -1.28 13.59 -12.77
CA GLU A 88 -0.58 14.49 -11.87
C GLU A 88 0.93 14.23 -11.91
N PRO A 89 1.77 15.27 -11.74
CA PRO A 89 3.23 15.15 -11.73
C PRO A 89 3.77 14.34 -10.54
#